data_AF-A0A428XXD5-F1
#
_entry.id   AF-A0A428XXD5-F1
#
_cell.length_a   1.000
_cell.length_b   1.000
_cell.length_c   1.000
_cell.angle_alpha   90.00
_cell.angle_beta   90.00
_cell.angle_gamma   90.00
#
_symmetry.space_group_name_H-M   'P 1'
#
loop_
_entity.id
_entity.type
_entity.pdbx_description
1 polymer ?
#
loop_
_entity_poly.entity_id
_entity_poly.type
_entity_poly.pdbx_seq_one_letter_code
_entity_poly.pdbx_strand_id
1 'polypeptide(L)'
;MLPKHDRFLSVYASANRDEEHFTRPAEYNHRSNLHDHVAFEYGPRYCLGAHLARIELRVVLELPTTRRPELRLALDEQITVEPLAARPRPPPGHRVRRPPEGGHHGIVVRHSEFSACSAFCWAYVASRRLERS
;
A
#
# COMPACT_ATOMS: atom_id res chain seq x y z
N MET A 1 -19.14 24.88 -14.76
CA MET A 1 -20.14 24.72 -13.69
C MET A 1 -20.69 23.31 -13.79
N LEU A 2 -20.73 22.54 -12.70
CA LEU A 2 -21.21 21.15 -12.72
C LEU A 2 -22.74 21.10 -12.57
N PRO A 3 -23.45 20.25 -13.35
CA PRO A 3 -24.90 20.07 -13.18
C PRO A 3 -25.28 19.54 -11.80
N LYS A 4 -26.52 19.84 -11.36
CA LYS A 4 -27.07 19.26 -10.14
C LYS A 4 -27.14 17.73 -10.29
N HIS A 5 -26.75 17.02 -9.24
CA HIS A 5 -26.71 15.54 -9.17
C HIS A 5 -25.66 14.86 -10.05
N ASP A 6 -24.75 15.61 -10.67
CA ASP A 6 -23.67 15.02 -11.44
C ASP A 6 -22.63 14.35 -10.53
N ARG A 7 -21.90 13.39 -11.08
CA ARG A 7 -20.87 12.65 -10.34
C ARG A 7 -19.50 13.18 -10.72
N PHE A 8 -18.66 13.38 -9.72
CA PHE A 8 -17.24 13.65 -9.92
C PHE A 8 -16.41 12.60 -9.21
N LEU A 9 -15.26 12.28 -9.78
CA LEU A 9 -14.26 11.42 -9.18
C LEU A 9 -13.16 12.30 -8.59
N SER A 10 -12.86 12.13 -7.31
CA SER A 10 -11.67 12.71 -6.71
C SER A 10 -10.50 11.73 -6.87
N VAL A 11 -9.45 12.16 -7.57
CA VAL A 11 -8.24 11.36 -7.78
C VAL A 11 -7.15 11.90 -6.84
N TYR A 12 -7.14 11.43 -5.60
CA TYR A 12 -6.18 11.87 -4.57
C TYR A 12 -4.72 11.65 -4.99
N ALA A 13 -4.44 10.62 -5.80
CA ALA A 13 -3.11 10.37 -6.34
C ALA A 13 -2.60 11.50 -7.26
N SER A 14 -3.52 12.20 -7.94
CA SER A 14 -3.22 13.38 -8.76
C SER A 14 -3.01 14.60 -7.88
N ALA A 15 -3.88 14.83 -6.89
CA ALA A 15 -3.74 15.94 -5.95
C ALA A 15 -2.40 15.89 -5.20
N ASN A 16 -1.97 14.70 -4.75
CA ASN A 16 -0.67 14.51 -4.11
C ASN A 16 0.54 14.63 -5.05
N ARG A 17 0.29 14.89 -6.35
CA ARG A 17 1.31 15.12 -7.38
C ARG A 17 1.11 16.44 -8.12
N ASP A 18 0.29 17.34 -7.59
CA ASP A 18 0.05 18.65 -8.18
C ASP A 18 1.35 19.47 -8.23
N GLU A 19 1.80 19.84 -9.43
CA GLU A 19 3.03 20.59 -9.67
C GLU A 19 2.94 22.04 -9.17
N GLU A 20 1.73 22.59 -9.05
CA GLU A 20 1.52 23.94 -8.50
C GLU A 20 1.74 23.97 -6.98
N HIS A 21 1.60 22.82 -6.31
CA HIS A 21 1.70 22.72 -4.85
C HIS A 21 2.96 21.96 -4.38
N PHE A 22 3.39 20.93 -5.11
CA PHE A 22 4.54 20.10 -4.75
C PHE A 22 5.65 20.21 -5.80
N THR A 23 6.80 20.76 -5.40
CA THR A 23 8.00 20.77 -6.25
C THR A 23 8.50 19.34 -6.51
N ARG A 24 8.78 19.00 -7.78
CA ARG A 24 9.24 17.67 -8.22
C ARG A 24 8.31 16.56 -7.71
N PRO A 25 7.00 16.58 -8.04
CA PRO A 25 5.99 15.74 -7.39
C PRO A 25 6.16 14.25 -7.69
N ALA A 26 6.80 13.90 -8.80
CA ALA A 26 7.12 12.53 -9.19
C ALA A 26 8.28 11.92 -8.41
N GLU A 27 9.05 12.72 -7.67
CA GLU A 27 10.24 12.27 -6.99
C GLU A 27 10.01 12.00 -5.51
N TYR A 28 10.65 10.95 -5.01
CA TYR A 28 10.72 10.66 -3.59
C TYR A 28 11.77 11.57 -2.93
N ASN A 29 11.31 12.52 -2.12
CA ASN A 29 12.17 13.48 -1.41
C ASN A 29 11.52 13.91 -0.09
N HIS A 30 12.32 14.54 0.78
CA HIS A 30 11.83 15.06 2.06
C HIS A 30 11.30 16.49 1.87
N ARG A 31 9.98 16.62 1.67
CA ARG A 31 9.31 17.91 1.42
C ARG A 31 8.92 18.57 2.75
N SER A 32 9.11 19.88 2.87
CA SER A 32 8.66 20.65 4.04
C SER A 32 7.13 20.71 4.16
N ASN A 33 6.42 20.72 3.04
CA ASN A 33 4.96 20.73 2.96
C ASN A 33 4.33 19.34 2.83
N LEU A 34 5.03 18.27 3.26
CA LEU A 34 4.52 16.90 3.13
C LEU A 34 3.19 16.68 3.88
N HIS A 35 2.91 17.49 4.91
CA HIS A 35 1.70 17.44 5.71
C HIS A 35 0.43 17.87 4.96
N ASP A 36 0.58 18.56 3.82
CA ASP A 36 -0.53 19.03 2.98
C ASP A 36 -1.10 17.92 2.08
N HIS A 37 -0.53 16.71 2.13
CA HIS A 37 -1.02 15.56 1.37
C HIS A 37 -2.44 15.15 1.78
N VAL A 38 -3.25 14.75 0.80
CA VAL A 38 -4.65 14.32 0.98
C VAL A 38 -4.82 12.80 0.88
N ALA A 39 -3.76 12.03 1.16
CA ALA A 39 -3.82 10.56 1.09
C ALA A 39 -4.78 9.93 2.12
N PHE A 40 -5.09 10.66 3.19
CA PHE A 40 -6.04 10.24 4.24
C PHE A 40 -7.35 11.05 4.19
N GLU A 41 -7.68 11.65 3.03
CA GLU A 41 -8.74 12.64 2.86
C GLU A 41 -8.56 13.88 3.76
N TYR A 42 -9.52 14.80 3.69
CA TYR A 42 -9.53 16.05 4.44
C TYR A 42 -10.95 16.33 4.98
N GLY A 43 -11.04 17.06 6.10
CA GLY A 43 -12.31 17.51 6.67
C GLY A 43 -13.13 16.39 7.32
N PRO A 44 -14.48 16.43 7.24
CA PRO A 44 -15.37 15.49 7.96
C PRO A 44 -15.20 14.02 7.60
N ARG A 45 -14.58 13.70 6.46
CA ARG A 45 -14.29 12.33 6.02
C ARG A 45 -12.83 11.93 6.27
N TYR A 46 -12.09 12.69 7.06
CA TYR A 46 -10.72 12.33 7.41
C TYR A 46 -10.64 10.89 7.91
N CYS A 47 -9.67 10.14 7.40
CA CYS A 47 -9.54 8.71 7.68
C CYS A 47 -9.38 8.47 9.18
N LEU A 48 -10.38 7.82 9.79
CA LEU A 48 -10.36 7.43 11.19
C LEU A 48 -9.14 6.56 11.55
N GLY A 49 -8.67 5.77 10.60
CA GLY A 49 -7.49 4.89 10.75
C GLY A 49 -6.14 5.57 10.51
N ALA A 50 -6.09 6.88 10.20
CA ALA A 50 -4.84 7.53 9.78
C ALA A 50 -3.73 7.46 10.84
N HIS A 51 -4.07 7.50 12.13
CA HIS A 51 -3.08 7.37 13.20
C HIS A 51 -2.53 5.94 13.31
N LEU A 52 -3.40 4.94 13.25
CA LEU A 52 -2.98 3.54 13.27
C LEU A 52 -2.11 3.21 12.05
N ALA A 53 -2.56 3.59 10.86
CA ALA A 53 -1.83 3.36 9.61
C ALA A 53 -0.42 3.97 9.64
N ARG A 54 -0.23 5.15 10.26
CA ARG A 54 1.09 5.76 10.41
C ARG A 54 2.01 4.96 11.34
N ILE A 55 1.47 4.41 12.43
CA ILE A 55 2.24 3.56 13.36
C ILE A 55 2.65 2.28 12.65
N GLU A 56 1.70 1.63 11.97
CA GLU A 56 1.95 0.41 11.21
C GLU A 56 2.99 0.64 10.11
N LEU A 57 2.86 1.73 9.33
CA LEU A 57 3.79 2.06 8.26
C LEU A 57 5.21 2.29 8.79
N ARG A 58 5.35 2.96 9.94
CA ARG A 58 6.66 3.14 10.58
C ARG A 58 7.32 1.79 10.84
N VAL A 59 6.59 0.87 11.49
CA VAL A 59 7.11 -0.46 11.82
C VAL A 59 7.44 -1.27 10.55
N VAL A 60 6.57 -1.22 9.54
CA VAL A 60 6.74 -1.94 8.27
C VAL A 60 7.92 -1.41 7.47
N LEU A 61 8.24 -0.12 7.54
CA LEU A 61 9.40 0.46 6.85
C LEU A 61 10.70 0.32 7.64
N GLU A 62 10.67 0.47 8.95
CA GLU A 62 11.88 0.44 9.80
C GLU A 62 12.42 -0.97 10.01
N LEU A 63 11.56 -1.95 10.29
CA LEU A 63 12.03 -3.31 10.63
C LEU A 63 12.82 -4.00 9.51
N PRO A 64 12.36 -3.99 8.24
CA PRO A 64 13.06 -4.69 7.17
C PRO A 64 14.35 -3.96 6.80
N THR A 65 14.31 -2.63 6.73
CA THR A 65 15.49 -1.82 6.40
C THR A 65 16.57 -1.94 7.47
N THR A 66 16.19 -2.13 8.74
CA THR A 66 17.14 -2.35 9.84
C THR A 66 17.66 -3.79 9.91
N ARG A 67 16.79 -4.80 9.77
CA ARG A 67 17.16 -6.20 10.00
C ARG A 67 17.69 -6.92 8.76
N ARG A 68 17.34 -6.43 7.56
CA ARG A 68 17.67 -7.03 6.27
C ARG A 68 18.04 -5.93 5.25
N PRO A 69 19.08 -5.13 5.50
CA PRO A 69 19.52 -4.06 4.59
C PRO A 69 19.92 -4.55 3.18
N GLU A 70 20.20 -5.84 3.05
CA GLU A 70 20.50 -6.54 1.80
C GLU A 70 19.25 -6.90 0.97
N LEU A 71 18.04 -6.58 1.44
CA LEU A 71 16.82 -6.81 0.66
C LEU A 71 16.92 -6.12 -0.71
N ARG A 72 16.70 -6.92 -1.75
CA ARG A 72 16.61 -6.49 -3.15
C ARG A 72 15.42 -7.19 -3.79
N LEU A 73 14.94 -6.64 -4.90
CA LEU A 73 13.96 -7.33 -5.74
C LEU A 73 14.59 -8.65 -6.20
N ALA A 74 13.81 -9.74 -6.17
CA ALA A 74 14.33 -11.08 -6.38
C ALA A 74 14.84 -11.32 -7.81
N LEU A 75 14.45 -10.46 -8.77
CA LEU A 75 14.80 -10.51 -10.20
C LEU A 75 14.73 -9.09 -10.79
N ASP A 76 15.28 -8.89 -12.00
CA ASP A 76 15.02 -7.72 -12.87
C ASP A 76 13.57 -7.72 -13.41
N GLU A 77 12.62 -8.21 -12.61
CA GLU A 77 11.23 -8.29 -12.95
C GLU A 77 10.63 -6.88 -12.99
N GLN A 78 9.99 -6.58 -14.13
CA GLN A 78 9.15 -5.39 -14.23
C GLN A 78 7.95 -5.56 -13.31
N ILE A 79 7.85 -4.67 -12.33
CA ILE A 79 6.65 -4.59 -11.49
C ILE A 79 5.51 -4.12 -12.38
N THR A 80 4.58 -5.03 -12.68
CA THR A 80 3.35 -4.66 -13.36
C THR A 80 2.44 -4.01 -12.34
N VAL A 81 1.92 -2.81 -12.63
CA VAL A 81 0.95 -2.16 -11.75
C VAL A 81 -0.40 -2.21 -12.45
N GLU A 82 -1.35 -2.94 -11.88
CA GLU A 82 -2.73 -2.91 -12.35
C GLU A 82 -3.38 -1.58 -11.92
N PRO A 83 -3.91 -0.78 -12.87
CA PRO A 83 -4.61 0.43 -12.49
C PRO A 83 -5.89 0.08 -11.73
N LEU A 84 -6.25 0.91 -10.75
CA LEU A 84 -7.46 0.73 -9.94
C LEU A 84 -8.74 0.54 -10.79
N ALA A 85 -8.78 1.19 -11.96
CA ALA A 85 -9.88 1.09 -12.91
C ALA A 85 -9.96 -0.26 -13.65
N ALA A 86 -8.87 -1.04 -13.69
CA ALA A 86 -8.84 -2.35 -14.36
C ALA A 86 -9.30 -3.50 -13.46
N ARG A 87 -9.53 -3.26 -12.15
CA ARG A 87 -10.06 -4.29 -11.27
C ARG A 87 -11.59 -4.35 -11.37
N PRO A 88 -12.16 -5.40 -11.98
CA PRO A 88 -13.60 -5.54 -12.02
C PRO A 88 -14.13 -5.71 -10.59
N ARG A 89 -15.22 -5.00 -10.27
CA ARG A 89 -15.97 -5.24 -9.03
C ARG A 89 -16.36 -6.72 -9.01
N PRO A 90 -16.04 -7.49 -7.95
CA PRO A 90 -16.45 -8.87 -7.89
C PRO A 90 -17.98 -8.98 -7.88
N PRO A 91 -18.56 -9.99 -8.54
CA PRO A 91 -20.00 -10.19 -8.54
C PRO A 91 -20.51 -10.43 -7.10
N PRO A 92 -21.78 -10.07 -6.81
CA PRO A 92 -22.39 -10.41 -5.53
C PRO A 92 -22.24 -11.92 -5.24
N GLY A 93 -21.83 -12.26 -4.02
CA GLY A 93 -21.63 -13.66 -3.62
C GLY A 93 -20.25 -14.25 -3.94
N HIS A 94 -19.31 -13.48 -4.48
CA HIS A 94 -17.91 -13.93 -4.54
C HIS A 94 -17.41 -14.25 -3.13
N ARG A 95 -16.73 -15.38 -2.97
CA ARG A 95 -16.15 -15.82 -1.69
C ARG A 95 -14.65 -15.92 -1.89
N VAL A 96 -13.89 -15.05 -1.22
CA VAL A 96 -12.42 -15.12 -1.22
C VAL A 96 -12.02 -16.42 -0.53
N ARG A 97 -11.32 -17.32 -1.25
CA ARG A 97 -10.73 -18.53 -0.64
C ARG A 97 -9.38 -18.17 -0.05
N ARG A 98 -9.09 -18.71 1.14
CA ARG A 98 -7.76 -18.61 1.74
C ARG A 98 -6.81 -19.53 0.95
N PRO A 99 -5.56 -19.10 0.65
CA PRO A 99 -4.58 -19.97 0.05
C PRO A 99 -4.25 -21.16 0.97
N PRO A 100 -3.95 -22.36 0.42
CA PRO A 100 -3.69 -23.56 1.20
C PRO A 100 -2.41 -23.41 2.04
N GLU A 101 -2.45 -23.94 3.27
CA GLU A 101 -1.33 -23.93 4.20
C GLU A 101 -0.27 -24.95 3.75
N GLY A 102 0.91 -24.50 3.28
CA GLY A 102 2.05 -25.42 3.06
C GLY A 102 3.07 -25.14 1.92
N GLY A 103 3.14 -23.96 1.31
CA GLY A 103 4.11 -23.66 0.23
C GLY A 103 5.47 -23.11 0.73
N HIS A 104 6.57 -23.63 0.17
CA HIS A 104 7.99 -23.35 0.44
C HIS A 104 8.38 -21.93 0.92
N HIS A 105 9.28 -21.89 1.91
CA HIS A 105 9.81 -20.71 2.63
C HIS A 105 10.74 -19.79 1.78
N GLY A 106 10.28 -19.36 0.61
CA GLY A 106 10.82 -18.18 -0.09
C GLY A 106 9.77 -17.09 -0.10
N ILE A 107 10.14 -15.83 0.18
CA ILE A 107 9.23 -14.70 0.01
C ILE A 107 9.01 -14.51 -1.51
N VAL A 108 8.00 -15.19 -2.05
CA VAL A 108 7.55 -15.00 -3.43
C VAL A 108 6.30 -14.13 -3.38
N VAL A 109 6.43 -12.86 -3.76
CA VAL A 109 5.29 -11.95 -3.91
C VAL A 109 4.57 -12.29 -5.21
N ARG A 110 3.65 -13.25 -5.16
CA ARG A 110 2.80 -13.58 -6.33
C ARG A 110 1.64 -12.59 -6.46
N HIS A 111 1.44 -12.16 -7.69
CA HIS A 111 0.63 -11.01 -8.09
C HIS A 111 -0.89 -11.12 -7.84
N SER A 112 -1.43 -12.30 -7.53
CA SER A 112 -2.86 -12.55 -7.76
C SER A 112 -3.79 -12.40 -6.55
N GLU A 113 -3.33 -12.40 -5.30
CA GLU A 113 -4.27 -12.42 -4.16
C GLU A 113 -3.67 -11.87 -2.87
N PHE A 114 -3.58 -10.55 -2.63
CA PHE A 114 -3.35 -10.09 -1.24
C PHE A 114 -3.85 -8.67 -0.92
N SER A 115 -4.50 -8.56 0.25
CA SER A 115 -4.55 -7.34 1.05
C SER A 115 -3.21 -7.19 1.79
N ALA A 116 -2.50 -6.10 1.53
CA ALA A 116 -1.11 -5.87 1.92
C ALA A 116 -0.84 -5.94 3.45
N CYS A 117 -1.88 -5.86 4.28
CA CYS A 117 -1.74 -5.78 5.74
C CYS A 117 -1.41 -7.13 6.40
N SER A 118 -1.92 -8.25 5.88
CA SER A 118 -1.76 -9.58 6.51
C SER A 118 -0.46 -10.31 6.14
N ALA A 119 0.07 -10.10 4.94
CA ALA A 119 1.26 -10.82 4.46
C ALA A 119 2.53 -10.40 5.22
N PHE A 120 2.65 -9.11 5.55
CA PHE A 120 3.81 -8.59 6.26
C PHE A 120 3.86 -9.05 7.72
N CYS A 121 2.70 -9.07 8.38
CA CYS A 121 2.58 -9.54 9.76
C CYS A 121 2.91 -11.04 9.86
N TRP A 122 2.48 -11.85 8.88
CA TRP A 122 2.78 -13.28 8.85
C TRP A 122 4.27 -13.57 8.60
N ALA A 123 4.92 -12.85 7.68
CA ALA A 123 6.36 -12.97 7.43
C ALA A 123 7.21 -12.63 8.66
N TYR A 124 6.83 -11.57 9.40
CA TYR A 124 7.51 -11.19 10.64
C TYR A 124 7.29 -12.19 11.80
N VAL A 125 6.08 -12.74 11.95
CA VAL A 125 5.81 -13.77 12.97
C VAL A 125 6.51 -15.09 12.63
N ALA A 126 6.57 -15.47 11.35
CA ALA A 126 7.28 -16.67 10.90
C ALA A 126 8.80 -16.56 11.14
N SER A 127 9.41 -15.39 10.90
CA SER A 127 10.84 -15.20 11.14
C SER A 127 11.21 -15.30 12.62
N ARG A 128 10.36 -14.79 13.53
CA ARG A 128 10.54 -14.91 14.99
C ARG A 128 10.49 -16.34 15.51
N ARG A 129 9.83 -17.26 14.79
CA ARG A 129 9.70 -18.67 15.21
C ARG A 129 10.95 -19.49 14.86
N LEU A 130 11.67 -19.12 13.80
CA LEU A 130 12.94 -19.74 13.39
C LEU A 130 14.12 -19.30 14.27
N GLU A 131 14.06 -18.12 14.88
CA GLU A 131 15.07 -17.62 15.83
C GLU A 131 14.99 -18.29 17.22
N ARG A 132 13.95 -19.11 17.47
CA ARG A 132 13.69 -19.77 18.77
C ARG A 132 13.81 -21.31 18.74
N SER A 133 14.25 -21.88 17.62
CA SER A 133 14.53 -23.31 17.43
C SER A 133 16.01 -23.54 17.17
#